data_AF-A0A533VTD5-F1
#
_entry.id   AF-A0A533VTD5-F1
#
_cell.length_a   1.000
_cell.length_b   1.000
_cell.length_c   1.000
_cell.angle_alpha   90.00
_cell.angle_beta   90.00
_cell.angle_gamma   90.00
#
_symmetry.space_group_name_H-M   'P 1'
#
loop_
_entity.id
_entity.type
_entity.pdbx_description
1 polymer ?
#
loop_
_entity_poly.entity_id
_entity_poly.type
_entity_poly.pdbx_seq_one_letter_code
_entity_poly.pdbx_strand_id
1 'polypeptide(L)'
;MQKLKVAIYGQTTEGYKLAARLVDKASVTLIDETLQMATEVDQRFIKSHPDLDELMSSETLMDLKPIEGAISEANVIFFTPKLRRPSEESLFESTSKLRDLSKYVSKGTTVVNALPTGPGGNSENIVLLEKQTGLTVGESLEYAYTPLHPRSAEPAVVASISRRKDGQPLEALGFKLNSQSVLAAELGYVSDVLLASVKLASEIELRKRAREAKIGFQTAGDDVYLDEFSPHLYELKAIQSSDEAGESISYLAGTAVKSFENYVRYAVDEAREVLKEKELKASRTRIVVLWNLDRYEMRAERLQMAESIVQRLRDYVSDVDSVSGPNLRAGSEILDTQKHNLLIVCSKGDREIANQSRKNSRGAEVSLLSATPGLRRE
;
A
#
# COMPACT_ATOMS: atom_id res chain seq x y z
N MET A 1 17.06 -31.84 -7.17
CA MET A 1 17.63 -30.48 -7.23
C MET A 1 17.41 -29.83 -5.88
N GLN A 2 18.42 -29.15 -5.34
CA GLN A 2 18.26 -28.32 -4.14
C GLN A 2 17.29 -27.18 -4.48
N LYS A 3 16.29 -26.95 -3.61
CA LYS A 3 15.36 -25.81 -3.79
C LYS A 3 16.15 -24.50 -3.72
N LEU A 4 15.75 -23.52 -4.54
CA LEU A 4 16.28 -22.16 -4.40
C LEU A 4 15.98 -21.64 -2.99
N LYS A 5 16.95 -20.97 -2.38
CA LYS A 5 16.78 -20.22 -1.14
C LYS A 5 16.28 -18.82 -1.49
N VAL A 6 15.12 -18.44 -0.97
CA VAL A 6 14.48 -17.15 -1.21
C VAL A 6 14.34 -16.41 0.11
N ALA A 7 14.84 -15.19 0.17
CA ALA A 7 14.62 -14.26 1.29
C ALA A 7 13.59 -13.20 0.87
N ILE A 8 12.58 -12.98 1.72
CA ILE A 8 11.61 -11.89 1.57
C ILE A 8 11.95 -10.83 2.61
N TYR A 9 12.55 -9.73 2.17
CA TYR A 9 12.93 -8.61 3.02
C TYR A 9 11.71 -7.73 3.30
N GLY A 10 11.13 -7.90 4.48
CA GLY A 10 9.99 -7.13 4.95
C GLY A 10 8.80 -8.01 5.29
N GLN A 11 8.41 -7.98 6.57
CA GLN A 11 7.19 -8.63 7.05
C GLN A 11 5.97 -7.74 6.76
N THR A 12 5.64 -7.67 5.47
CA THR A 12 4.52 -6.91 4.91
C THR A 12 3.47 -7.85 4.35
N THR A 13 2.23 -7.39 4.14
CA THR A 13 1.18 -8.21 3.53
C THR A 13 1.58 -8.68 2.13
N GLU A 14 2.16 -7.82 1.32
CA GLU A 14 2.68 -8.16 0.00
C GLU A 14 3.81 -9.20 0.10
N GLY A 15 4.77 -8.99 1.01
CA GLY A 15 5.85 -9.95 1.27
C GLY A 15 5.34 -11.31 1.76
N TYR A 16 4.35 -11.32 2.65
CA TYR A 16 3.76 -12.54 3.19
C TYR A 16 3.01 -13.33 2.12
N LYS A 17 2.17 -12.66 1.32
CA LYS A 17 1.47 -13.30 0.19
C LYS A 17 2.46 -13.82 -0.85
N LEU A 18 3.56 -13.10 -1.08
CA LEU A 18 4.62 -13.54 -1.96
C LEU A 18 5.33 -14.78 -1.40
N ALA A 19 5.62 -14.82 -0.09
CA ALA A 19 6.16 -15.99 0.58
C ALA A 19 5.22 -17.20 0.39
N ALA A 20 3.93 -17.02 0.66
CA ALA A 20 2.90 -18.05 0.49
C ALA A 20 2.83 -18.61 -0.93
N ARG A 21 3.05 -17.77 -1.96
CA ARG A 21 3.11 -18.20 -3.36
C ARG A 21 4.38 -19.02 -3.69
N LEU A 22 5.46 -18.87 -2.92
CA LEU A 22 6.78 -19.42 -3.24
C LEU A 22 7.17 -20.67 -2.44
N VAL A 23 6.54 -20.95 -1.29
CA VAL A 23 6.89 -22.09 -0.41
C VAL A 23 6.89 -23.46 -1.11
N ASP A 24 6.07 -23.61 -2.16
CA ASP A 24 6.00 -24.86 -2.93
C ASP A 24 7.26 -25.08 -3.79
N LYS A 25 7.85 -23.99 -4.28
CA LYS A 25 8.92 -23.99 -5.28
C LYS A 25 10.31 -23.75 -4.67
N ALA A 26 10.38 -23.11 -3.50
CA ALA A 26 11.60 -22.64 -2.89
C ALA A 26 11.64 -22.92 -1.37
N SER A 27 12.82 -22.82 -0.78
CA SER A 27 12.99 -22.66 0.66
C SER A 27 12.87 -21.17 0.96
N VAL A 28 11.78 -20.75 1.62
CA VAL A 28 11.45 -19.35 1.81
C VAL A 28 11.77 -18.93 3.24
N THR A 29 12.40 -17.77 3.39
CA THR A 29 12.61 -17.10 4.67
C THR A 29 11.96 -15.72 4.62
N LEU A 30 11.12 -15.40 5.61
CA LEU A 30 10.53 -14.10 5.81
C LEU A 30 11.38 -13.31 6.81
N ILE A 31 11.75 -12.08 6.47
CA ILE A 31 12.58 -11.22 7.29
C ILE A 31 11.71 -10.12 7.91
N ASP A 32 11.78 -9.98 9.23
CA ASP A 32 11.34 -8.78 9.93
C ASP A 32 12.56 -7.85 10.09
N GLU A 33 12.59 -6.80 9.27
CA GLU A 33 13.68 -5.83 9.27
C GLU A 33 13.66 -4.91 10.50
N THR A 34 12.53 -4.83 11.21
CA THR A 34 12.43 -4.05 12.44
C THR A 34 13.09 -4.79 13.60
N LEU A 35 12.85 -6.11 13.66
CA LEU A 35 13.44 -6.98 14.69
C LEU A 35 14.82 -7.51 14.31
N GLN A 36 15.27 -7.31 13.07
CA GLN A 36 16.54 -7.85 12.53
C GLN A 36 16.61 -9.38 12.59
N MET A 37 15.46 -10.03 12.44
CA MET A 37 15.28 -11.48 12.55
C MET A 37 14.62 -12.03 11.29
N ALA A 38 14.83 -13.32 11.06
CA ALA A 38 14.26 -14.01 9.92
C ALA A 38 13.67 -15.36 10.36
N THR A 39 12.55 -15.74 9.75
CA THR A 39 11.82 -16.98 10.05
C THR A 39 11.67 -17.80 8.78
N GLU A 40 11.91 -19.10 8.86
CA GLU A 40 11.63 -20.00 7.73
C GLU A 40 10.13 -20.27 7.62
N VAL A 41 9.64 -20.26 6.38
CA VAL A 41 8.22 -20.39 6.09
C VAL A 41 8.02 -21.58 5.16
N ASP A 42 7.15 -22.50 5.56
CA ASP A 42 6.76 -23.68 4.79
C ASP A 42 5.24 -23.73 4.54
N GLN A 43 4.78 -24.75 3.83
CA GLN A 43 3.34 -24.91 3.56
C GLN A 43 2.50 -25.07 4.82
N ARG A 44 3.04 -25.67 5.89
CA ARG A 44 2.29 -25.89 7.13
C ARG A 44 2.11 -24.56 7.85
N PHE A 45 3.16 -23.76 7.91
CA PHE A 45 3.16 -22.42 8.49
C PHE A 45 2.14 -21.49 7.80
N ILE A 46 2.11 -21.49 6.47
CA ILE A 46 1.15 -20.69 5.69
C ILE A 46 -0.29 -21.19 5.90
N LYS A 47 -0.50 -22.50 6.05
CA LYS A 47 -1.84 -23.06 6.28
C LYS A 47 -2.36 -22.75 7.68
N SER A 48 -1.48 -22.68 8.69
CA SER A 48 -1.86 -22.33 10.06
C SER A 48 -2.03 -20.83 10.27
N HIS A 49 -1.48 -20.01 9.37
CA HIS A 49 -1.59 -18.55 9.38
C HIS A 49 -1.91 -18.07 7.95
N PRO A 50 -3.18 -18.09 7.52
CA PRO A 50 -3.57 -17.76 6.15
C PRO A 50 -3.26 -16.31 5.75
N ASP A 51 -3.19 -15.40 6.72
CA ASP A 51 -2.79 -14.01 6.50
C ASP A 51 -1.90 -13.47 7.62
N LEU A 52 -1.38 -12.26 7.39
CA LEU A 52 -0.43 -11.63 8.30
C LEU A 52 -1.10 -11.12 9.58
N ASP A 53 -2.39 -10.79 9.58
CA ASP A 53 -3.10 -10.43 10.82
C ASP A 53 -3.21 -11.65 11.75
N GLU A 54 -3.51 -12.83 11.21
CA GLU A 54 -3.51 -14.09 11.97
C GLU A 54 -2.11 -14.45 12.48
N LEU A 55 -1.07 -14.32 11.64
CA LEU A 55 0.30 -14.57 12.09
C LEU A 55 0.68 -13.66 13.27
N MET A 56 0.40 -12.36 13.15
CA MET A 56 0.81 -11.37 14.14
C MET A 56 -0.02 -11.41 15.43
N SER A 57 -1.18 -12.05 15.41
CA SER A 57 -2.01 -12.29 16.59
C SER A 57 -1.74 -13.65 17.25
N SER A 58 -1.03 -14.54 16.58
CA SER A 58 -0.64 -15.84 17.13
C SER A 58 0.52 -15.71 18.14
N GLU A 59 0.47 -16.48 19.23
CA GLU A 59 1.59 -16.63 20.17
C GLU A 59 2.63 -17.67 19.69
N THR A 60 2.73 -17.87 18.37
CA THR A 60 3.55 -18.93 17.81
C THR A 60 5.03 -18.64 18.01
N LEU A 61 5.75 -19.54 18.67
CA LEU A 61 7.21 -19.52 18.74
C LEU A 61 7.77 -19.81 17.35
N MET A 62 8.41 -18.82 16.75
CA MET A 62 9.07 -18.93 15.45
C MET A 62 10.55 -19.28 15.62
N ASP A 63 11.07 -20.18 14.79
CA ASP A 63 12.51 -20.42 14.71
C ASP A 63 13.18 -19.21 14.05
N LEU A 64 13.86 -18.41 14.88
CA LEU A 64 14.49 -17.18 14.45
C LEU A 64 15.95 -17.43 14.07
N LYS A 65 16.36 -16.88 12.92
CA LYS A 65 17.77 -16.76 12.52
C LYS A 65 18.14 -15.30 12.27
N PRO A 66 19.42 -14.92 12.44
CA PRO A 66 19.89 -13.58 12.13
C PRO A 66 19.64 -13.22 10.66
N ILE A 67 19.27 -11.96 10.42
CA ILE A 67 19.04 -11.42 9.07
C ILE A 67 20.23 -11.59 8.13
N GLU A 68 21.47 -11.45 8.64
CA GLU A 68 22.71 -11.61 7.88
C GLU A 68 22.78 -12.99 7.21
N GLY A 69 22.53 -14.06 7.96
CA GLY A 69 22.54 -15.43 7.43
C GLY A 69 21.42 -15.65 6.42
N ALA A 70 20.22 -15.10 6.68
CA ALA A 70 19.10 -15.21 5.76
C ALA A 70 19.38 -14.55 4.41
N ILE A 71 20.04 -13.39 4.39
CA ILE A 71 20.34 -12.64 3.16
C ILE A 71 21.57 -13.22 2.44
N SER A 72 22.66 -13.50 3.16
CA SER A 72 23.91 -13.97 2.54
C SER A 72 23.80 -15.37 1.92
N GLU A 73 22.92 -16.22 2.45
CA GLU A 73 22.67 -17.56 1.88
C GLU A 73 21.60 -17.58 0.77
N ALA A 74 20.90 -16.48 0.54
CA ALA A 74 19.79 -16.44 -0.41
C ALA A 74 20.29 -16.50 -1.87
N ASN A 75 19.57 -17.24 -2.72
CA ASN A 75 19.75 -17.16 -4.16
C ASN A 75 18.97 -15.98 -4.76
N VAL A 76 17.81 -15.67 -4.17
CA VAL A 76 16.94 -14.56 -4.59
C VAL A 76 16.47 -13.81 -3.35
N ILE A 77 16.55 -12.49 -3.38
CA ILE A 77 16.07 -11.61 -2.31
C ILE A 77 14.99 -10.71 -2.89
N PHE A 78 13.76 -10.80 -2.39
CA PHE A 78 12.70 -9.85 -2.72
C PHE A 78 12.71 -8.70 -1.72
N PHE A 79 12.85 -7.49 -2.22
CA PHE A 79 12.82 -6.26 -1.43
C PHE A 79 11.38 -5.74 -1.33
N THR A 80 10.72 -6.04 -0.22
CA THR A 80 9.33 -5.66 0.09
C THR A 80 9.24 -4.91 1.44
N PRO A 81 9.96 -3.79 1.61
CA PRO A 81 10.18 -3.15 2.90
C PRO A 81 8.91 -2.56 3.50
N LYS A 82 8.75 -2.62 4.81
CA LYS A 82 7.64 -2.01 5.53
C LYS A 82 7.85 -0.51 5.74
N LEU A 83 7.32 0.35 4.89
CA LEU A 83 7.52 1.81 5.01
C LEU A 83 6.54 2.41 6.00
N ARG A 84 6.99 3.21 6.97
CA ARG A 84 6.12 3.81 7.99
C ARG A 84 6.29 5.30 8.16
N ARG A 85 7.35 5.89 7.60
CA ARG A 85 7.53 7.35 7.63
C ARG A 85 6.55 8.06 6.68
N PRO A 86 6.11 9.28 7.03
CA PRO A 86 5.18 10.04 6.20
C PRO A 86 5.84 10.72 5.01
N SER A 87 5.06 10.89 3.95
CA SER A 87 5.44 11.76 2.83
C SER A 87 6.79 11.38 2.20
N GLU A 88 7.61 12.36 1.87
CA GLU A 88 8.93 12.17 1.24
C GLU A 88 9.88 11.35 2.13
N GLU A 89 9.66 11.31 3.45
CA GLU A 89 10.50 10.50 4.34
C GLU A 89 10.38 8.99 4.09
N SER A 90 9.27 8.53 3.49
CA SER A 90 9.10 7.13 3.07
C SER A 90 10.10 6.71 1.99
N LEU A 91 10.50 7.64 1.12
CA LEU A 91 11.50 7.40 0.07
C LEU A 91 12.90 7.27 0.70
N PHE A 92 13.24 8.15 1.64
CA PHE A 92 14.49 8.03 2.40
C PHE A 92 14.54 6.74 3.23
N GLU A 93 13.41 6.32 3.81
CA GLU A 93 13.29 5.06 4.53
C GLU A 93 13.55 3.86 3.60
N SER A 94 12.95 3.85 2.41
CA SER A 94 13.18 2.82 1.38
C SER A 94 14.67 2.71 1.03
N THR A 95 15.31 3.84 0.70
CA THR A 95 16.74 3.88 0.35
C THR A 95 17.64 3.44 1.51
N SER A 96 17.29 3.80 2.75
CA SER A 96 18.01 3.32 3.94
C SER A 96 17.90 1.80 4.08
N LYS A 97 16.70 1.25 3.93
CA LYS A 97 16.46 -0.20 4.05
C LYS A 97 17.16 -0.99 2.96
N LEU A 98 17.20 -0.48 1.72
CA LEU A 98 17.96 -1.12 0.64
C LEU A 98 19.47 -1.11 0.94
N ARG A 99 19.98 -0.01 1.53
CA ARG A 99 21.38 0.08 1.98
C ARG A 99 21.69 -0.89 3.12
N ASP A 100 20.76 -1.10 4.04
CA ASP A 100 20.96 -2.07 5.13
C ASP A 100 20.94 -3.51 4.62
N LEU A 101 20.02 -3.84 3.71
CA LEU A 101 19.99 -5.13 3.03
C LEU A 101 21.29 -5.41 2.26
N SER A 102 21.81 -4.41 1.54
CA SER A 102 22.93 -4.60 0.62
C SER A 102 24.25 -4.97 1.32
N LYS A 103 24.39 -4.67 2.62
CA LYS A 103 25.55 -5.08 3.44
C LYS A 103 25.77 -6.60 3.48
N TYR A 104 24.69 -7.37 3.30
CA TYR A 104 24.70 -8.83 3.44
C TYR A 104 24.54 -9.56 2.09
N VAL A 105 24.37 -8.81 0.99
CA VAL A 105 24.15 -9.39 -0.34
C VAL A 105 25.42 -10.08 -0.83
N SER A 106 25.29 -11.35 -1.21
CA SER A 106 26.40 -12.17 -1.70
C SER A 106 26.48 -12.23 -3.23
N LYS A 107 27.67 -12.56 -3.74
CA LYS A 107 27.91 -12.74 -5.18
C LYS A 107 27.00 -13.81 -5.79
N GLY A 108 26.43 -13.53 -6.96
CA GLY A 108 25.56 -14.43 -7.72
C GLY A 108 24.10 -14.42 -7.29
N THR A 109 23.73 -13.56 -6.33
CA THR A 109 22.37 -13.37 -5.85
C THR A 109 21.56 -12.55 -6.86
N THR A 110 20.26 -12.84 -6.97
CA THR A 110 19.30 -11.96 -7.64
C THR A 110 18.59 -11.07 -6.62
N VAL A 111 18.84 -9.77 -6.65
CA VAL A 111 18.08 -8.79 -5.86
C VAL A 111 16.89 -8.31 -6.68
N VAL A 112 15.69 -8.50 -6.13
CA VAL A 112 14.43 -8.18 -6.79
C VAL A 112 13.80 -6.99 -6.10
N ASN A 113 13.78 -5.84 -6.77
CA ASN A 113 13.04 -4.68 -6.31
C ASN A 113 11.54 -4.88 -6.56
N ALA A 114 10.80 -5.14 -5.49
CA ALA A 114 9.36 -5.32 -5.52
C ALA A 114 8.58 -4.07 -5.07
N LEU A 115 9.29 -3.05 -4.57
CA LEU A 115 8.76 -1.73 -4.28
C LEU A 115 8.80 -0.87 -5.56
N PRO A 116 7.69 -0.26 -5.98
CA PRO A 116 7.71 0.64 -7.10
C PRO A 116 8.64 1.83 -6.90
N THR A 117 9.09 2.38 -8.01
CA THR A 117 9.91 3.59 -8.04
C THR A 117 9.53 4.46 -9.22
N GLY A 118 9.93 5.73 -9.17
CA GLY A 118 9.74 6.66 -10.29
C GLY A 118 10.80 6.47 -11.38
N PRO A 119 10.71 7.23 -12.48
CA PRO A 119 11.69 7.18 -13.56
C PRO A 119 13.13 7.35 -13.05
N GLY A 120 14.04 6.45 -13.47
CA GLY A 120 15.43 6.44 -13.05
C GLY A 120 15.70 5.80 -11.69
N GLY A 121 14.67 5.55 -10.87
CA GLY A 121 14.86 5.04 -9.52
C GLY A 121 15.42 3.61 -9.45
N ASN A 122 15.16 2.76 -10.46
CA ASN A 122 15.84 1.47 -10.54
C ASN A 122 17.34 1.63 -10.84
N SER A 123 17.72 2.65 -11.63
CA SER A 123 19.13 2.96 -11.90
C SER A 123 19.83 3.43 -10.62
N GLU A 124 19.17 4.27 -9.81
CA GLU A 124 19.68 4.68 -8.49
C GLU A 124 19.86 3.49 -7.55
N ASN A 125 18.87 2.58 -7.50
CA ASN A 125 18.95 1.36 -6.69
C ASN A 125 20.12 0.46 -7.12
N ILE A 126 20.35 0.30 -8.43
CA ILE A 126 21.49 -0.45 -8.97
C ILE A 126 22.80 0.21 -8.53
N VAL A 127 22.96 1.52 -8.73
CA VAL A 127 24.18 2.25 -8.33
C VAL A 127 24.43 2.11 -6.82
N LEU A 128 23.38 2.18 -6.00
CA LEU A 128 23.48 1.98 -4.56
C LEU A 128 23.96 0.56 -4.23
N LEU A 129 23.35 -0.46 -4.83
CA LEU A 129 23.73 -1.86 -4.63
C LEU A 129 25.19 -2.10 -5.00
N GLU A 130 25.63 -1.62 -6.16
CA GLU A 130 27.02 -1.77 -6.62
C GLU A 130 28.00 -1.07 -5.67
N LYS A 131 27.68 0.16 -5.25
CA LYS A 131 28.51 0.91 -4.32
C LYS A 131 28.63 0.27 -2.94
N GLN A 132 27.53 -0.31 -2.42
CA GLN A 132 27.54 -0.92 -1.08
C GLN A 132 28.15 -2.32 -1.07
N THR A 133 27.94 -3.11 -2.12
CA THR A 133 28.41 -4.50 -2.21
C THR A 133 29.80 -4.63 -2.81
N GLY A 134 30.23 -3.67 -3.64
CA GLY A 134 31.40 -3.81 -4.51
C GLY A 134 31.20 -4.80 -5.66
N LEU A 135 29.97 -5.27 -5.89
CA LEU A 135 29.59 -6.14 -7.01
C LEU A 135 29.05 -5.31 -8.17
N THR A 136 29.03 -5.90 -9.36
CA THR A 136 28.53 -5.28 -10.60
C THR A 136 27.27 -6.01 -11.07
N VAL A 137 26.18 -5.27 -11.29
CA VAL A 137 24.91 -5.81 -11.79
C VAL A 137 25.07 -6.28 -13.23
N GLY A 138 24.56 -7.47 -13.54
CA GLY A 138 24.73 -8.13 -14.83
C GLY A 138 26.04 -8.93 -14.97
N GLU A 139 26.94 -8.87 -13.99
CA GLU A 139 28.19 -9.63 -14.00
C GLU A 139 28.32 -10.57 -12.79
N SER A 140 28.27 -9.99 -11.59
CA SER A 140 28.48 -10.67 -10.31
C SER A 140 27.29 -10.55 -9.36
N LEU A 141 26.33 -9.69 -9.68
CA LEU A 141 25.03 -9.56 -9.06
C LEU A 141 23.95 -9.55 -10.15
N GLU A 142 22.77 -10.11 -9.89
CA GLU A 142 21.62 -9.99 -10.79
C GLU A 142 20.60 -9.04 -10.16
N TYR A 143 19.92 -8.25 -11.00
CA TYR A 143 18.89 -7.31 -10.55
C TYR A 143 17.59 -7.60 -11.26
N ALA A 144 16.46 -7.46 -10.58
CA ALA A 144 15.16 -7.54 -11.20
C ALA A 144 14.20 -6.50 -10.64
N TYR A 145 13.23 -6.12 -11.46
CA TYR A 145 12.15 -5.21 -11.09
C TYR A 145 10.82 -5.94 -11.24
N THR A 146 10.12 -6.09 -10.11
CA THR A 146 8.82 -6.77 -10.03
C THR A 146 7.87 -6.01 -9.11
N PRO A 147 7.49 -4.75 -9.44
CA PRO A 147 6.68 -3.92 -8.57
C PRO A 147 5.36 -4.63 -8.24
N LEU A 148 5.13 -4.89 -6.95
CA LEU A 148 3.92 -5.58 -6.50
C LEU A 148 2.75 -4.62 -6.45
N HIS A 149 1.59 -5.08 -6.93
CA HIS A 149 0.34 -4.37 -6.71
C HIS A 149 0.06 -4.25 -5.19
N PRO A 150 -0.53 -3.13 -4.74
CA PRO A 150 -0.89 -2.96 -3.34
C PRO A 150 -1.71 -4.14 -2.81
N ARG A 151 -1.35 -4.64 -1.62
CA ARG A 151 -2.00 -5.78 -0.96
C ARG A 151 -1.97 -7.10 -1.77
N SER A 152 -1.10 -7.25 -2.76
CA SER A 152 -1.03 -8.43 -3.64
C SER A 152 0.37 -9.03 -3.72
N ALA A 153 0.46 -10.31 -4.08
CA ALA A 153 1.70 -10.98 -4.48
C ALA A 153 1.93 -10.94 -6.00
N GLU A 154 0.98 -10.39 -6.76
CA GLU A 154 1.09 -10.30 -8.20
C GLU A 154 1.93 -9.07 -8.60
N PRO A 155 3.02 -9.27 -9.35
CA PRO A 155 3.78 -8.18 -9.90
C PRO A 155 3.04 -7.58 -11.10
N ALA A 156 3.10 -6.25 -11.25
CA ALA A 156 2.54 -5.57 -12.42
C ALA A 156 3.36 -5.85 -13.69
N VAL A 157 4.67 -5.91 -13.53
CA VAL A 157 5.64 -6.17 -14.60
C VAL A 157 6.80 -6.98 -14.03
N VAL A 158 7.49 -7.75 -14.87
CA VAL A 158 8.65 -8.54 -14.50
C VAL A 158 9.75 -8.30 -15.53
N ALA A 159 10.83 -7.65 -15.08
CA ALA A 159 12.04 -7.43 -15.86
C ALA A 159 13.27 -7.79 -15.04
N SER A 160 14.35 -8.18 -15.72
CA SER A 160 15.61 -8.54 -15.07
C SER A 160 16.82 -8.11 -15.90
N ILE A 161 17.92 -7.88 -15.19
CA ILE A 161 19.27 -7.75 -15.71
C ILE A 161 20.04 -8.94 -15.17
N SER A 162 20.26 -9.94 -16.03
CA SER A 162 20.96 -11.18 -15.70
C SER A 162 21.97 -11.53 -16.78
N ARG A 163 23.08 -12.14 -16.37
CA ARG A 163 24.08 -12.71 -17.28
C ARG A 163 23.62 -14.02 -17.89
N ARG A 164 22.68 -14.72 -17.25
CA ARG A 164 22.28 -16.09 -17.61
C ARG A 164 21.29 -16.05 -18.77
N LYS A 165 21.70 -16.62 -19.91
CA LYS A 165 20.82 -16.82 -21.08
C LYS A 165 19.83 -17.97 -20.88
N ASP A 166 20.18 -18.94 -20.02
CA ASP A 166 19.35 -20.11 -19.71
C ASP A 166 19.04 -20.17 -18.20
N GLY A 167 17.75 -20.26 -17.84
CA GLY A 167 17.28 -20.58 -16.48
C GLY A 167 17.50 -19.46 -15.45
N GLN A 168 16.80 -18.35 -15.59
CA GLN A 168 16.84 -17.28 -14.59
C GLN A 168 16.17 -17.73 -13.28
N PRO A 169 16.73 -17.37 -12.10
CA PRO A 169 16.13 -17.74 -10.81
C PRO A 169 14.65 -17.36 -10.69
N LEU A 170 14.23 -16.25 -11.30
CA LEU A 170 12.83 -15.82 -11.34
C LEU A 170 11.92 -16.76 -12.13
N GLU A 171 12.36 -17.29 -13.26
CA GLU A 171 11.58 -18.24 -14.06
C GLU A 171 11.40 -19.57 -13.32
N ALA A 172 12.43 -20.03 -12.60
CA ALA A 172 12.33 -21.20 -11.72
C ALA A 172 11.33 -21.01 -10.57
N LEU A 173 11.13 -19.77 -10.12
CA LEU A 173 10.07 -19.38 -9.17
C LEU A 173 8.70 -19.19 -9.84
N GLY A 174 8.64 -19.29 -11.17
CA GLY A 174 7.42 -19.19 -11.98
C GLY A 174 7.03 -17.77 -12.38
N PHE A 175 7.95 -16.80 -12.32
CA PHE A 175 7.76 -15.48 -12.91
C PHE A 175 8.13 -15.52 -14.39
N LYS A 176 7.29 -14.94 -15.25
CA LYS A 176 7.57 -14.81 -16.68
C LYS A 176 8.00 -13.38 -16.96
N LEU A 177 9.17 -13.21 -17.57
CA LEU A 177 9.60 -11.91 -18.05
C LEU A 177 8.60 -11.41 -19.10
N ASN A 178 8.09 -10.20 -18.92
CA ASN A 178 7.11 -9.59 -19.82
C ASN A 178 7.51 -8.18 -20.28
N SER A 179 8.75 -7.76 -19.99
CA SER A 179 9.31 -6.50 -20.46
C SER A 179 10.72 -6.72 -21.03
N GLN A 180 11.10 -5.86 -21.98
CA GLN A 180 12.38 -5.93 -22.68
C GLN A 180 13.56 -5.50 -21.82
N SER A 181 13.34 -4.60 -20.86
CA SER A 181 14.36 -4.10 -19.95
C SER A 181 13.74 -3.59 -18.65
N VAL A 182 14.56 -3.42 -17.62
CA VAL A 182 14.14 -2.81 -16.35
C VAL A 182 13.62 -1.38 -16.56
N LEU A 183 14.29 -0.58 -17.40
CA LEU A 183 13.83 0.78 -17.72
C LEU A 183 12.49 0.77 -18.44
N ALA A 184 12.27 -0.12 -19.42
CA ALA A 184 11.00 -0.22 -20.12
C ALA A 184 9.86 -0.65 -19.16
N ALA A 185 10.16 -1.55 -18.23
CA ALA A 185 9.21 -1.96 -17.19
C ALA A 185 8.87 -0.83 -16.22
N GLU A 186 9.87 -0.05 -15.81
CA GLU A 186 9.71 1.14 -14.96
C GLU A 186 8.79 2.18 -15.64
N LEU A 187 9.11 2.58 -16.87
CA LEU A 187 8.32 3.56 -17.61
C LEU A 187 6.90 3.08 -17.90
N GLY A 188 6.72 1.80 -18.23
CA GLY A 188 5.40 1.20 -18.41
C GLY A 188 4.55 1.27 -17.14
N TYR A 189 5.12 0.87 -15.99
CA TYR A 189 4.44 0.92 -14.71
C TYR A 189 4.08 2.36 -14.30
N VAL A 190 5.02 3.30 -14.48
CA VAL A 190 4.80 4.73 -14.20
C VAL A 190 3.66 5.28 -15.06
N SER A 191 3.61 4.91 -16.35
CA SER A 191 2.55 5.32 -17.26
C SER A 191 1.17 4.85 -16.77
N ASP A 192 1.04 3.58 -16.38
CA ASP A 192 -0.21 3.01 -15.88
C ASP A 192 -0.70 3.74 -14.61
N VAL A 193 0.21 3.97 -13.66
CA VAL A 193 -0.10 4.67 -12.40
C VAL A 193 -0.56 6.11 -12.66
N LEU A 194 0.15 6.84 -13.52
CA LEU A 194 -0.17 8.23 -13.82
C LEU A 194 -1.51 8.37 -14.53
N LEU A 195 -1.76 7.55 -15.55
CA LEU A 195 -3.02 7.61 -16.30
C LEU A 195 -4.21 7.30 -15.40
N ALA A 196 -4.09 6.28 -14.54
CA ALA A 196 -5.13 5.96 -13.56
C ALA A 196 -5.35 7.11 -12.55
N SER A 197 -4.27 7.65 -11.99
CA SER A 197 -4.34 8.66 -10.94
C SER A 197 -4.82 10.02 -11.44
N VAL A 198 -4.35 10.47 -12.61
CA VAL A 198 -4.77 11.73 -13.23
C VAL A 198 -6.24 11.68 -13.63
N LYS A 199 -6.72 10.54 -14.14
CA LYS A 199 -8.15 10.33 -14.43
C LYS A 199 -8.98 10.54 -13.16
N LEU A 200 -8.61 9.87 -12.07
CA LEU A 200 -9.32 9.96 -10.79
C LEU A 200 -9.27 11.36 -10.17
N ALA A 201 -8.10 12.00 -10.19
CA ALA A 201 -7.95 13.39 -9.73
C ALA A 201 -8.85 14.34 -10.53
N SER A 202 -8.91 14.18 -11.85
CA SER A 202 -9.80 14.97 -12.71
C SER A 202 -11.28 14.75 -12.36
N GLU A 203 -11.68 13.50 -12.11
CA GLU A 203 -13.06 13.18 -11.69
C GLU A 203 -13.42 13.83 -10.34
N ILE A 204 -12.52 13.82 -9.35
CA ILE A 204 -12.69 14.50 -8.06
C ILE A 204 -12.89 16.01 -8.28
N GLU A 205 -11.97 16.64 -9.02
CA GLU A 205 -11.95 18.09 -9.23
C GLU A 205 -13.17 18.61 -10.01
N LEU A 206 -13.64 17.86 -11.01
CA LEU A 206 -14.82 18.21 -11.79
C LEU A 206 -16.11 18.00 -10.99
N ARG A 207 -16.23 16.89 -10.26
CA ARG A 207 -17.43 16.61 -9.44
C ARG A 207 -17.56 17.59 -8.28
N LYS A 208 -16.46 17.98 -7.65
CA LYS A 208 -16.45 19.04 -6.63
C LYS A 208 -17.00 20.35 -7.21
N ARG A 209 -16.49 20.82 -8.35
CA ARG A 209 -16.97 22.06 -9.02
C ARG A 209 -18.43 21.97 -9.43
N ALA A 210 -18.85 20.84 -9.99
CA ALA A 210 -20.24 20.62 -10.37
C ALA A 210 -21.18 20.74 -9.17
N ARG A 211 -20.76 20.18 -8.03
CA ARG A 211 -21.52 20.24 -6.79
C ARG A 211 -21.60 21.65 -6.23
N GLU A 212 -20.50 22.39 -6.19
CA GLU A 212 -20.46 23.81 -5.79
C GLU A 212 -21.38 24.67 -6.68
N ALA A 213 -21.42 24.37 -7.98
CA ALA A 213 -22.30 25.03 -8.95
C ALA A 213 -23.75 24.51 -8.92
N LYS A 214 -24.08 23.49 -8.11
CA LYS A 214 -25.40 22.84 -8.03
C LYS A 214 -25.90 22.31 -9.38
N ILE A 215 -24.99 21.83 -10.23
CA ILE A 215 -25.32 21.22 -11.53
C ILE A 215 -25.26 19.70 -11.44
N GLY A 216 -26.20 19.03 -12.12
CA GLY A 216 -26.17 17.57 -12.26
C GLY A 216 -25.00 17.17 -13.15
N PHE A 217 -23.99 16.53 -12.58
CA PHE A 217 -22.84 16.00 -13.31
C PHE A 217 -22.76 14.50 -13.10
N GLN A 218 -23.29 13.75 -14.08
CA GLN A 218 -23.23 12.30 -14.09
C GLN A 218 -22.05 11.86 -14.97
N THR A 219 -21.07 11.20 -14.37
CA THR A 219 -20.07 10.41 -15.10
C THR A 219 -20.16 8.96 -14.66
N ALA A 220 -19.74 8.02 -15.52
CA ALA A 220 -19.49 6.65 -15.08
C ALA A 220 -18.49 6.67 -13.91
N GLY A 221 -18.71 5.86 -12.87
CA GLY A 221 -17.81 5.81 -11.69
C GLY A 221 -18.40 6.24 -10.35
N ASP A 222 -19.74 6.29 -10.20
CA ASP A 222 -20.41 6.56 -8.91
C ASP A 222 -20.14 5.54 -7.80
N ASP A 223 -19.47 4.46 -8.19
CA ASP A 223 -19.13 3.29 -7.40
C ASP A 223 -17.66 3.29 -6.96
N VAL A 224 -16.88 4.34 -7.28
CA VAL A 224 -15.49 4.47 -6.84
C VAL A 224 -15.44 5.21 -5.50
N TYR A 225 -14.64 4.73 -4.56
CA TYR A 225 -14.47 5.30 -3.24
C TYR A 225 -13.01 5.67 -2.98
N LEU A 226 -12.77 6.27 -1.82
CA LEU A 226 -11.45 6.66 -1.33
C LEU A 226 -10.44 5.51 -1.35
N ASP A 227 -10.89 4.28 -1.07
CA ASP A 227 -10.02 3.10 -1.10
C ASP A 227 -9.37 2.87 -2.47
N GLU A 228 -10.05 3.21 -3.56
CA GLU A 228 -9.54 3.03 -4.92
C GLU A 228 -8.61 4.15 -5.37
N PHE A 229 -8.64 5.34 -4.77
CA PHE A 229 -7.75 6.47 -5.14
C PHE A 229 -6.38 6.39 -4.45
N SER A 230 -6.41 5.94 -3.21
CA SER A 230 -5.28 5.97 -2.27
C SER A 230 -4.14 4.95 -2.47
N PRO A 231 -4.27 3.81 -3.19
CA PRO A 231 -3.21 2.80 -3.23
C PRO A 231 -1.93 3.24 -3.92
N HIS A 232 -1.99 4.25 -4.79
CA HIS A 232 -0.86 4.72 -5.61
C HIS A 232 -0.19 6.00 -5.08
N LEU A 233 -0.53 6.46 -3.87
CA LEU A 233 0.03 7.70 -3.31
C LEU A 233 1.55 7.64 -3.16
N TYR A 234 2.10 6.48 -2.79
CA TYR A 234 3.54 6.31 -2.67
C TYR A 234 4.23 6.40 -4.04
N GLU A 235 3.67 5.71 -5.03
CA GLU A 235 4.14 5.70 -6.40
C GLU A 235 4.16 7.11 -7.00
N LEU A 236 3.08 7.88 -6.80
CA LEU A 236 3.01 9.26 -7.28
C LEU A 236 4.08 10.15 -6.64
N LYS A 237 4.35 9.97 -5.35
CA LYS A 237 5.43 10.68 -4.66
C LYS A 237 6.80 10.29 -5.19
N ALA A 238 7.03 8.99 -5.44
CA ALA A 238 8.27 8.50 -6.05
C ALA A 238 8.49 9.06 -7.47
N ILE A 239 7.43 9.15 -8.27
CA ILE A 239 7.47 9.77 -9.61
C ILE A 239 7.75 11.27 -9.49
N GLN A 240 7.10 11.95 -8.54
CA GLN A 240 7.30 13.38 -8.30
C GLN A 240 8.75 13.70 -7.87
N SER A 241 9.37 12.82 -7.09
CA SER A 241 10.71 13.00 -6.52
C SER A 241 11.86 12.49 -7.39
N SER A 242 11.58 11.96 -8.57
CA SER A 242 12.60 11.38 -9.46
C SER A 242 13.60 12.44 -9.95
N ASP A 243 14.82 12.02 -10.32
CA ASP A 243 15.95 12.88 -10.72
C ASP A 243 15.62 13.88 -11.85
N GLU A 244 14.58 13.62 -12.66
CA GLU A 244 13.97 14.54 -13.61
C GLU A 244 12.98 15.54 -12.94
N ALA A 245 13.30 15.99 -11.73
CA ALA A 245 12.48 16.90 -10.96
C ALA A 245 12.24 18.21 -11.73
N GLY A 246 10.97 18.51 -12.01
CA GLY A 246 10.57 19.68 -12.80
C GLY A 246 10.17 19.39 -14.24
N GLU A 247 10.16 18.12 -14.65
CA GLU A 247 9.51 17.71 -15.89
C GLU A 247 7.99 17.63 -15.77
N SER A 248 7.31 17.60 -16.93
CA SER A 248 5.84 17.53 -17.00
C SER A 248 5.29 16.33 -16.25
N ILE A 249 6.02 15.21 -16.21
CA ILE A 249 5.62 14.00 -15.50
C ILE A 249 5.54 14.21 -13.98
N SER A 250 6.51 14.91 -13.40
CA SER A 250 6.54 15.25 -11.98
C SER A 250 5.41 16.21 -11.62
N TYR A 251 5.08 17.16 -12.51
CA TYR A 251 3.93 18.06 -12.32
C TYR A 251 2.59 17.32 -12.38
N LEU A 252 2.44 16.33 -13.28
CA LEU A 252 1.23 15.50 -13.35
C LEU A 252 1.06 14.67 -12.08
N ALA A 253 2.14 14.04 -11.61
CA ALA A 253 2.14 13.29 -10.36
C ALA A 253 1.79 14.18 -9.17
N GLY A 254 2.48 15.32 -9.02
CA GLY A 254 2.24 16.28 -7.94
C GLY A 254 0.83 16.88 -7.98
N THR A 255 0.24 17.07 -9.16
CA THR A 255 -1.15 17.52 -9.30
C THR A 255 -2.13 16.47 -8.78
N ALA A 256 -1.89 15.19 -9.10
CA ALA A 256 -2.71 14.08 -8.58
C ALA A 256 -2.60 13.97 -7.05
N VAL A 257 -1.37 14.00 -6.51
CA VAL A 257 -1.13 14.00 -5.05
C VAL A 257 -1.90 15.15 -4.38
N LYS A 258 -1.75 16.37 -4.89
CA LYS A 258 -2.42 17.55 -4.35
C LYS A 258 -3.95 17.44 -4.42
N SER A 259 -4.49 16.85 -5.48
CA SER A 259 -5.93 16.61 -5.59
C SER A 259 -6.41 15.63 -4.50
N PHE A 260 -5.68 14.54 -4.25
CA PHE A 260 -6.00 13.57 -3.21
C PHE A 260 -5.85 14.15 -1.80
N GLU A 261 -4.85 15.00 -1.54
CA GLU A 261 -4.71 15.72 -0.27
C GLU A 261 -5.84 16.74 -0.06
N ASN A 262 -6.24 17.45 -1.12
CA ASN A 262 -7.38 18.37 -1.08
C ASN A 262 -8.70 17.63 -0.88
N TYR A 263 -8.80 16.39 -1.37
CA TYR A 263 -9.97 15.54 -1.16
C TYR A 263 -10.17 15.22 0.33
N VAL A 264 -9.11 14.99 1.10
CA VAL A 264 -9.20 14.84 2.57
C VAL A 264 -9.85 16.08 3.20
N ARG A 265 -9.41 17.28 2.81
CA ARG A 265 -10.03 18.53 3.29
C ARG A 265 -11.50 18.59 2.87
N TYR A 266 -11.80 18.25 1.62
CA TYR A 266 -13.15 18.27 1.09
C TYR A 266 -14.09 17.33 1.87
N ALA A 267 -13.65 16.11 2.19
CA ALA A 267 -14.42 15.16 3.00
C ALA A 267 -14.69 15.65 4.44
N VAL A 268 -13.71 16.32 5.06
CA VAL A 268 -13.87 16.90 6.41
C VAL A 268 -14.83 18.09 6.40
N ASP A 269 -14.68 19.00 5.43
CA ASP A 269 -15.56 20.16 5.29
C ASP A 269 -17.01 19.70 5.05
N GLU A 270 -17.17 18.67 4.23
CA GLU A 270 -18.45 18.05 3.95
C GLU A 270 -19.11 17.43 5.19
N ALA A 271 -18.34 16.70 6.00
CA ALA A 271 -18.82 16.19 7.28
C ALA A 271 -19.27 17.35 8.18
N ARG A 272 -18.51 18.46 8.22
CA ARG A 272 -18.87 19.66 8.98
C ARG A 272 -20.19 20.27 8.52
N GLU A 273 -20.42 20.36 7.21
CA GLU A 273 -21.67 20.89 6.68
C GLU A 273 -22.87 19.97 7.01
N VAL A 274 -22.70 18.64 7.03
CA VAL A 274 -23.74 17.72 7.54
C VAL A 274 -24.08 18.01 9.01
N LEU A 275 -23.07 18.24 9.86
CA LEU A 275 -23.29 18.59 11.27
C LEU A 275 -24.11 19.88 11.41
N LYS A 276 -23.79 20.90 10.60
CA LYS A 276 -24.50 22.19 10.63
C LYS A 276 -25.93 22.09 10.11
N GLU A 277 -26.14 21.43 8.97
CA GLU A 277 -27.46 21.29 8.34
C GLU A 277 -28.44 20.53 9.24
N LYS A 278 -27.93 19.56 10.01
CA LYS A 278 -28.73 18.76 10.96
C LYS A 278 -28.73 19.33 12.38
N GLU A 279 -28.16 20.51 12.60
CA GLU A 279 -28.05 21.17 13.92
C GLU A 279 -27.44 20.27 15.02
N LEU A 280 -26.49 19.42 14.63
CA LEU A 280 -25.89 18.43 15.51
C LEU A 280 -24.86 19.07 16.45
N LYS A 281 -25.04 18.86 17.76
CA LYS A 281 -24.08 19.31 18.77
C LYS A 281 -22.91 18.34 18.83
N ALA A 282 -21.68 18.86 18.87
CA ALA A 282 -20.46 18.06 18.95
C ALA A 282 -20.48 17.05 20.10
N SER A 283 -20.97 17.42 21.28
CA SER A 283 -21.04 16.52 22.45
C SER A 283 -22.05 15.37 22.31
N ARG A 284 -23.00 15.46 21.39
CA ARG A 284 -24.03 14.45 21.12
C ARG A 284 -23.82 13.72 19.80
N THR A 285 -22.65 13.90 19.18
CA THR A 285 -22.31 13.32 17.89
C THR A 285 -21.12 12.40 18.04
N ARG A 286 -21.18 11.26 17.36
CA ARG A 286 -20.06 10.36 17.15
C ARG A 286 -19.78 10.29 15.66
N ILE A 287 -18.53 10.46 15.24
CA ILE A 287 -18.12 10.27 13.85
C ILE A 287 -17.31 8.98 13.76
N VAL A 288 -17.67 8.10 12.84
CA VAL A 288 -16.94 6.85 12.61
C VAL A 288 -16.47 6.80 11.17
N VAL A 289 -15.15 6.77 10.99
CA VAL A 289 -14.51 6.53 9.69
C VAL A 289 -14.41 5.02 9.47
N LEU A 290 -15.19 4.50 8.54
CA LEU A 290 -15.18 3.10 8.15
C LEU A 290 -14.28 2.94 6.93
N TRP A 291 -13.08 2.44 7.19
CA TRP A 291 -12.10 2.17 6.16
C TRP A 291 -11.32 0.90 6.49
N ASN A 292 -11.54 -0.16 5.71
CA ASN A 292 -10.80 -1.41 5.89
C ASN A 292 -9.32 -1.28 5.45
N LEU A 293 -8.49 -0.81 6.38
CA LEU A 293 -7.06 -0.59 6.23
C LEU A 293 -6.28 -1.81 6.70
N ASP A 294 -5.28 -2.21 5.91
CA ASP A 294 -4.33 -3.24 6.32
C ASP A 294 -3.07 -2.56 6.89
N ARG A 295 -2.87 -2.75 8.20
CA ARG A 295 -1.77 -2.15 8.96
C ARG A 295 -0.39 -2.71 8.59
N TYR A 296 -0.34 -3.80 7.84
CA TYR A 296 0.87 -4.48 7.41
C TYR A 296 1.19 -4.27 5.93
N GLU A 297 0.43 -3.43 5.21
CA GLU A 297 0.79 -3.00 3.86
C GLU A 297 2.25 -2.49 3.80
N MET A 298 2.89 -2.80 2.68
CA MET A 298 4.25 -2.34 2.36
C MET A 298 4.33 -0.80 2.39
N ARG A 299 3.27 -0.13 1.93
CA ARG A 299 3.13 1.33 1.85
C ARG A 299 2.24 1.84 2.99
N ALA A 300 2.59 2.96 3.62
CA ALA A 300 1.82 3.52 4.73
C ALA A 300 0.83 4.64 4.36
N GLU A 301 0.79 5.06 3.10
CA GLU A 301 0.06 6.27 2.67
C GLU A 301 -1.45 6.22 2.98
N ARG A 302 -2.08 5.05 2.87
CA ARG A 302 -3.50 4.86 3.22
C ARG A 302 -3.76 5.05 4.72
N LEU A 303 -2.88 4.50 5.56
CA LEU A 303 -2.95 4.66 7.02
C LEU A 303 -2.79 6.15 7.40
N GLN A 304 -1.83 6.83 6.78
CA GLN A 304 -1.57 8.25 7.03
C GLN A 304 -2.73 9.14 6.56
N MET A 305 -3.33 8.82 5.41
CA MET A 305 -4.52 9.52 4.93
C MET A 305 -5.71 9.36 5.87
N ALA A 306 -5.96 8.15 6.35
CA ALA A 306 -7.02 7.89 7.32
C ALA A 306 -6.77 8.62 8.65
N GLU A 307 -5.53 8.60 9.15
CA GLU A 307 -5.14 9.33 10.35
C GLU A 307 -5.35 10.84 10.18
N SER A 308 -4.99 11.41 9.02
CA SER A 308 -5.22 12.81 8.68
C SER A 308 -6.71 13.19 8.68
N ILE A 309 -7.58 12.32 8.16
CA ILE A 309 -9.05 12.52 8.22
C ILE A 309 -9.51 12.54 9.68
N VAL A 310 -9.13 11.53 10.47
CA VAL A 310 -9.53 11.41 11.89
C VAL A 310 -9.06 12.61 12.71
N GLN A 311 -7.78 12.99 12.59
CA GLN A 311 -7.21 14.12 13.32
C GLN A 311 -7.95 15.42 13.01
N ARG A 312 -8.24 15.69 11.73
CA ARG A 312 -8.98 16.91 11.33
C ARG A 312 -10.44 16.91 11.76
N LEU A 313 -11.09 15.74 11.86
CA LEU A 313 -12.45 15.64 12.38
C LEU A 313 -12.50 15.88 13.90
N ARG A 314 -11.43 15.51 14.62
CA ARG A 314 -11.32 15.70 16.08
C ARG A 314 -11.31 17.17 16.50
N ASP A 315 -10.93 18.07 15.60
CA ASP A 315 -11.03 19.52 15.81
C ASP A 315 -12.49 20.00 15.95
N TYR A 316 -13.47 19.22 15.48
CA TYR A 316 -14.89 19.57 15.49
C TYR A 316 -15.73 18.72 16.44
N VAL A 317 -15.42 17.43 16.56
CA VAL A 317 -16.14 16.48 17.42
C VAL A 317 -15.10 15.69 18.20
N SER A 318 -15.24 15.58 19.53
CA SER A 318 -14.25 14.85 20.34
C SER A 318 -14.35 13.33 20.18
N ASP A 319 -15.55 12.83 19.87
CA ASP A 319 -15.84 11.41 19.69
C ASP A 319 -15.71 11.03 18.20
N VAL A 320 -14.47 10.76 17.79
CA VAL A 320 -14.11 10.33 16.43
C VAL A 320 -13.26 9.08 16.49
N ASP A 321 -13.80 8.02 15.89
CA ASP A 321 -13.14 6.72 15.77
C ASP A 321 -12.88 6.36 14.30
N SER A 322 -11.82 5.58 14.09
CA SER A 322 -11.58 4.87 12.83
C SER A 322 -11.69 3.38 13.10
N VAL A 323 -12.54 2.70 12.35
CA VAL A 323 -12.71 1.25 12.47
C VAL A 323 -12.18 0.62 11.20
N SER A 324 -11.23 -0.30 11.36
CA SER A 324 -10.54 -1.04 10.30
C SER A 324 -10.39 -2.53 10.65
N GLY A 325 -10.19 -3.36 9.63
CA GLY A 325 -9.75 -4.74 9.79
C GLY A 325 -10.77 -5.69 10.45
N PRO A 326 -10.28 -6.72 11.18
CA PRO A 326 -11.11 -7.73 11.84
C PRO A 326 -12.10 -7.16 12.86
N ASN A 327 -11.87 -5.95 13.37
CA ASN A 327 -12.77 -5.29 14.33
C ASN A 327 -14.14 -4.96 13.71
N LEU A 328 -14.22 -4.69 12.39
CA LEU A 328 -15.50 -4.62 11.67
C LEU A 328 -16.25 -5.96 11.66
N ARG A 329 -15.54 -7.10 11.73
CA ARG A 329 -16.11 -8.46 11.69
C ARG A 329 -16.44 -8.99 13.08
N ALA A 330 -15.74 -8.54 14.12
CA ALA A 330 -15.89 -8.99 15.50
C ALA A 330 -17.03 -8.30 16.28
N GLY A 331 -17.85 -7.47 15.62
CA GLY A 331 -19.03 -6.88 16.23
C GLY A 331 -18.74 -5.71 17.17
N SER A 332 -17.65 -4.96 16.96
CA SER A 332 -17.49 -3.66 17.63
C SER A 332 -18.71 -2.80 17.35
N GLU A 333 -19.33 -2.20 18.38
CA GLU A 333 -20.49 -1.32 18.22
C GLU A 333 -20.10 -0.07 17.42
N ILE A 334 -20.30 -0.14 16.10
CA ILE A 334 -20.11 0.96 15.14
C ILE A 334 -21.07 2.13 15.46
N LEU A 335 -22.20 1.84 16.10
CA LEU A 335 -23.25 2.80 16.40
C LEU A 335 -23.40 2.97 17.91
N ASP A 336 -23.42 4.22 18.36
CA ASP A 336 -23.83 4.60 19.71
C ASP A 336 -25.32 4.99 19.67
N THR A 337 -26.17 4.29 20.43
CA THR A 337 -27.61 4.55 20.49
C THR A 337 -27.97 5.84 21.22
N GLN A 338 -27.05 6.42 22.00
CA GLN A 338 -27.26 7.65 22.76
C GLN A 338 -26.85 8.91 21.98
N LYS A 339 -26.13 8.74 20.86
CA LYS A 339 -25.60 9.82 20.02
C LYS A 339 -26.12 9.74 18.60
N HIS A 340 -26.00 10.84 17.89
CA HIS A 340 -26.13 10.83 16.45
C HIS A 340 -24.83 10.30 15.84
N ASN A 341 -24.93 9.29 14.96
CA ASN A 341 -23.76 8.67 14.34
C ASN A 341 -23.60 9.20 12.92
N LEU A 342 -22.46 9.83 12.64
CA LEU A 342 -22.05 10.16 11.26
C LEU A 342 -21.03 9.14 10.79
N LEU A 343 -21.44 8.27 9.87
CA LEU A 343 -20.57 7.26 9.28
C LEU A 343 -19.94 7.79 8.00
N ILE A 344 -18.61 7.77 7.91
CA ILE A 344 -17.87 8.05 6.68
C ILE A 344 -17.42 6.73 6.08
N VAL A 345 -17.93 6.33 4.92
CA VAL A 345 -17.59 5.05 4.28
C VAL A 345 -16.59 5.23 3.14
N CYS A 346 -15.47 4.52 3.23
CA CYS A 346 -14.32 4.68 2.34
C CYS A 346 -14.18 3.60 1.26
N SER A 347 -15.02 2.55 1.27
CA SER A 347 -15.08 1.52 0.23
C SER A 347 -16.50 0.97 0.04
N LYS A 348 -16.70 0.20 -1.03
CA LYS A 348 -17.94 -0.58 -1.23
C LYS A 348 -18.23 -1.53 -0.07
N GLY A 349 -17.21 -2.25 0.40
CA GLY A 349 -17.34 -3.18 1.52
C GLY A 349 -17.74 -2.46 2.81
N ASP A 350 -17.13 -1.30 3.09
CA ASP A 350 -17.47 -0.49 4.26
C ASP A 350 -18.92 0.01 4.21
N ARG A 351 -19.42 0.35 3.00
CA ARG A 351 -20.82 0.71 2.79
C ARG A 351 -21.77 -0.46 3.06
N GLU A 352 -21.43 -1.67 2.64
CA GLU A 352 -22.23 -2.86 2.95
C GLU A 352 -22.31 -3.10 4.46
N ILE A 353 -21.19 -2.96 5.17
CA ILE A 353 -21.13 -3.14 6.63
C ILE A 353 -21.92 -2.04 7.37
N ALA A 354 -21.82 -0.79 6.92
CA ALA A 354 -22.63 0.30 7.44
C ALA A 354 -24.15 0.02 7.28
N ASN A 355 -24.56 -0.48 6.11
CA ASN A 355 -25.95 -0.82 5.83
C ASN A 355 -26.45 -2.00 6.68
N GLN A 356 -25.62 -3.01 6.93
CA GLN A 356 -25.96 -4.12 7.84
C GLN A 356 -26.12 -3.62 9.27
N SER A 357 -25.20 -2.78 9.75
CA SER A 357 -25.23 -2.20 11.10
C SER A 357 -26.48 -1.35 11.35
N ARG A 358 -26.90 -0.56 10.35
CA ARG A 358 -28.15 0.22 10.37
C ARG A 358 -29.40 -0.66 10.45
N LYS A 359 -29.42 -1.80 9.75
CA LYS A 359 -30.55 -2.75 9.79
C LYS A 359 -30.67 -3.43 11.15
N ASN A 360 -29.54 -3.74 11.77
CA ASN A 360 -29.49 -4.45 13.05
C ASN A 360 -29.81 -3.51 14.25
N SER A 361 -29.47 -2.23 14.15
CA SER A 361 -29.64 -1.25 15.23
C SER A 361 -30.93 -0.43 15.05
N ARG A 362 -32.06 -0.98 15.51
CA ARG A 362 -33.34 -0.25 15.49
C ARG A 362 -33.34 0.85 16.56
N GLY A 363 -33.14 2.10 16.15
CA GLY A 363 -33.25 3.28 17.02
C GLY A 363 -32.03 4.20 17.04
N ALA A 364 -30.90 3.80 16.44
CA ALA A 364 -29.76 4.69 16.28
C ALA A 364 -30.04 5.72 15.18
N GLU A 365 -29.83 7.00 15.46
CA GLU A 365 -29.83 8.03 14.43
C GLU A 365 -28.51 7.97 13.67
N VAL A 366 -28.59 7.80 12.34
CA VAL A 366 -27.42 7.61 11.49
C VAL A 366 -27.49 8.51 10.26
N SER A 367 -26.43 9.26 10.02
CA SER A 367 -26.13 9.93 8.76
C SER A 367 -24.99 9.21 8.06
N LEU A 368 -25.05 9.07 6.74
CA LEU A 368 -24.00 8.43 5.97
C LEU A 368 -23.35 9.42 5.01
N LEU A 369 -22.03 9.44 5.00
CA LEU A 369 -21.20 10.15 4.03
C LEU A 369 -20.33 9.13 3.28
N SER A 370 -20.65 8.90 2.02
CA SER A 370 -19.81 8.07 1.15
C SER A 370 -18.67 8.89 0.58
N ALA A 371 -17.44 8.46 0.84
CA ALA A 371 -16.22 9.06 0.33
C ALA A 371 -15.97 8.67 -1.14
N THR A 372 -16.87 9.10 -2.03
CA THR A 372 -16.75 9.00 -3.49
C THR A 372 -16.19 10.30 -4.08
N PRO A 373 -15.80 10.39 -5.36
CA PRO A 373 -15.17 11.60 -5.89
C PRO A 373 -16.02 12.87 -5.73
N GLY A 374 -17.36 12.74 -5.75
CA GLY A 374 -18.29 13.85 -5.55
C GLY A 374 -18.81 14.00 -4.12
N LEU A 375 -18.47 13.06 -3.23
CA LEU A 375 -19.07 12.86 -1.90
C LEU A 375 -20.59 12.67 -1.96
N ARG A 376 -21.12 11.61 -1.33
CA ARG A 376 -22.58 11.34 -1.32
C ARG A 376 -23.10 11.29 0.10
N ARG A 377 -24.10 12.13 0.40
CA ARG A 377 -24.81 12.16 1.70
C ARG A 377 -26.08 11.31 1.62
N GLU A 378 -26.39 10.58 2.69
CA GLU A 378 -27.66 9.85 2.90
C GLU A 378 -28.17 10.00 4.34
#